data_AF-A0A954XJM8-F1
#
_entry.id   AF-A0A954XJM8-F1
#
_cell.length_a   1.000
_cell.length_b   1.000
_cell.length_c   1.000
_cell.angle_alpha   90.00
_cell.angle_beta   90.00
_cell.angle_gamma   90.00
#
_symmetry.space_group_name_H-M   'P 1'
#
loop_
_entity.id
_entity.type
_entity.pdbx_description
1 polymer ?
#
loop_
_entity_poly.entity_id
_entity_poly.type
_entity_poly.pdbx_seq_one_letter_code
_entity_poly.pdbx_strand_id
1 'polypeptide(L)' 'MADKFDPYREALVVEHATEWPEDTELDPRRRMELESLLHASPEAADHLEYVRTHTGFCRRIVVTDDDLERVSS' A
#
# COMPACT_ATOMS: atom_id res chain seq x y z
N MET A 1 -3.35 4.99 12.98
CA MET A 1 -2.28 6.01 12.85
C MET A 1 -1.26 5.39 11.93
N ALA A 2 -0.91 6.06 10.84
CA ALA A 2 0.02 5.51 9.86
C ALA A 2 1.36 5.13 10.52
N ASP A 3 1.87 3.96 10.18
CA ASP A 3 3.23 3.58 10.46
C ASP A 3 4.19 4.42 9.59
N LYS A 4 5.39 4.68 10.11
CA LYS A 4 6.51 5.11 9.27
C LYS A 4 7.11 3.89 8.59
N PHE A 5 7.73 4.10 7.42
CA PHE A 5 8.53 3.05 6.79
C PHE A 5 9.60 2.54 7.75
N ASP A 6 9.61 1.22 7.98
CA ASP A 6 10.51 0.54 8.90
C ASP A 6 11.23 -0.59 8.13
N PRO A 7 12.53 -0.42 7.81
CA PRO A 7 13.29 -1.41 7.04
C PRO A 7 13.30 -2.81 7.66
N TYR A 8 13.20 -2.92 8.99
CA TYR A 8 13.18 -4.21 9.67
C TYR A 8 11.83 -4.92 9.49
N ARG A 9 10.73 -4.19 9.65
CA ARG A 9 9.38 -4.76 9.37
C ARG A 9 9.24 -5.10 7.89
N GLU A 10 9.75 -4.24 7.01
CA GLU A 10 9.73 -4.42 5.57
C GLU A 10 10.42 -5.73 5.15
N ALA A 11 11.59 -6.02 5.73
CA ALA A 11 12.32 -7.27 5.46
C ALA A 11 11.55 -8.54 5.90
N LEU A 12 10.51 -8.39 6.73
CA LEU A 12 9.66 -9.48 7.22
C LEU A 12 8.27 -9.49 6.56
N VAL A 13 8.05 -8.66 5.54
CA VAL A 13 6.79 -8.64 4.80
C VAL A 13 6.68 -9.91 3.95
N VAL A 14 5.54 -10.59 4.10
CA VAL A 14 5.21 -11.81 3.35
C VAL A 14 3.97 -11.65 2.48
N GLU A 15 3.19 -10.60 2.72
CA GLU A 15 1.91 -10.32 2.06
C GLU A 15 1.76 -8.82 1.83
N HIS A 16 1.09 -8.45 0.74
CA HIS A 16 0.71 -7.07 0.45
C HIS A 16 -0.81 -6.95 0.41
N ALA A 17 -1.33 -5.84 0.93
CA ALA A 17 -2.74 -5.49 0.82
C ALA A 17 -2.87 -4.01 0.41
N THR A 18 -3.88 -3.73 -0.40
CA THR A 18 -4.24 -2.36 -0.75
C THR A 18 -5.68 -2.12 -0.31
N GLU A 19 -5.87 -1.12 0.54
CA GLU A 19 -7.18 -0.67 0.99
C GLU A 19 -7.55 0.58 0.20
N TRP A 20 -8.67 0.50 -0.52
CA TRP A 20 -9.12 1.53 -1.44
C TRP A 20 -10.28 2.31 -0.81
N PRO A 21 -10.37 3.63 -0.99
CA PRO A 21 -11.54 4.42 -0.59
C PRO A 21 -12.82 3.83 -1.20
N GLU A 22 -13.92 3.84 -0.44
CA GLU A 22 -15.19 3.20 -0.82
C GLU A 22 -15.73 3.72 -2.17
N ASP A 23 -15.53 5.00 -2.47
CA ASP A 23 -15.99 5.65 -3.70
C ASP A 23 -15.03 5.49 -4.90
N THR A 24 -14.00 4.64 -4.79
CA THR A 24 -13.02 4.46 -5.87
C THR A 24 -13.55 3.56 -6.97
N GLU A 25 -14.04 4.16 -8.06
CA GLU A 25 -14.44 3.45 -9.27
C GLU A 25 -13.27 3.34 -10.26
N LEU A 26 -12.57 2.20 -10.21
CA LEU A 26 -11.53 1.83 -11.17
C LEU A 26 -11.88 0.50 -11.83
N ASP A 27 -11.59 0.39 -13.12
CA ASP A 27 -11.64 -0.92 -13.76
C ASP A 27 -10.59 -1.86 -13.13
N PRO A 28 -10.83 -3.19 -13.11
CA PRO A 28 -9.96 -4.12 -12.41
C PRO A 28 -8.50 -4.09 -12.88
N ARG A 29 -8.27 -3.82 -14.18
CA ARG A 29 -6.91 -3.76 -14.73
C ARG A 29 -6.18 -2.53 -14.23
N ARG A 30 -6.82 -1.36 -14.31
CA ARG A 30 -6.24 -0.12 -13.80
C ARG A 30 -5.96 -0.20 -12.31
N ARG A 31 -6.88 -0.82 -11.55
CA ARG A 31 -6.67 -1.07 -10.12
C ARG A 31 -5.41 -1.91 -9.88
N MET A 32 -5.27 -3.06 -10.53
CA MET A 32 -4.07 -3.91 -10.40
C MET A 32 -2.77 -3.19 -10.78
N GLU A 33 -2.81 -2.36 -11.83
CA GLU A 33 -1.65 -1.56 -12.26
C GLU A 33 -1.24 -0.56 -11.16
N LEU A 34 -2.21 0.16 -10.58
CA LEU A 34 -1.97 1.11 -9.49
C LEU A 34 -1.51 0.41 -8.20
N GLU A 35 -2.08 -0.73 -7.83
CA GLU A 35 -1.62 -1.51 -6.66
C GLU A 35 -0.13 -1.85 -6.77
N SER A 36 0.29 -2.30 -7.96
CA SER A 36 1.71 -2.60 -8.21
C SER A 36 2.60 -1.35 -8.08
N LEU A 37 2.14 -0.20 -8.56
CA LEU A 37 2.90 1.06 -8.50
C LEU A 37 3.00 1.61 -7.07
N LEU A 38 1.91 1.57 -6.31
CA LEU A 38 1.88 1.96 -4.90
C LEU A 38 2.86 1.12 -4.08
N HIS A 39 2.85 -0.19 -4.30
CA HIS A 39 3.69 -1.13 -3.58
C HIS A 39 5.16 -1.17 -4.04
N ALA A 40 5.51 -0.53 -5.15
CA ALA A 40 6.89 -0.42 -5.63
C ALA A 40 7.72 0.62 -4.85
N SER A 41 7.08 1.58 -4.18
CA SER A 41 7.74 2.60 -3.36
C SER A 41 6.94 2.85 -2.07
N PRO A 42 6.89 1.86 -1.16
CA PRO A 42 6.09 1.92 0.07
C PRO A 42 6.49 3.06 1.01
N GLU A 43 7.74 3.54 0.98
CA GLU A 43 8.17 4.68 1.79
C GLU A 43 7.55 6.02 1.38
N ALA A 44 6.96 6.08 0.19
CA ALA A 44 6.25 7.23 -0.35
C ALA A 44 4.73 7.14 -0.16
N ALA A 45 4.23 6.09 0.51
CA ALA A 45 2.82 5.95 0.81
C ALA A 45 2.42 6.87 1.98
N ASP A 46 1.33 7.62 1.83
CA ASP A 46 0.89 8.54 2.88
C ASP A 46 0.34 7.80 4.10
N HIS A 47 -0.25 6.63 3.89
CA HIS A 47 -0.74 5.77 4.94
C HIS A 47 -0.28 4.32 4.76
N LEU A 48 0.83 4.00 5.42
CA LEU A 48 1.39 2.67 5.50
C LEU A 48 1.01 2.00 6.82
N GLU A 49 0.70 0.71 6.79
CA GLU A 49 0.53 -0.12 7.98
C GLU A 49 1.31 -1.43 7.85
N TYR A 50 1.96 -1.85 8.94
CA TYR A 50 2.53 -3.17 9.08
C TYR A 50 1.71 -4.02 10.05
N VAL A 51 0.87 -4.89 9.50
CA VAL A 51 0.01 -5.77 10.30
C VAL A 51 0.77 -7.06 10.59
N ARG A 52 1.02 -7.37 11.86
CA ARG A 52 1.70 -8.61 12.26
C ARG A 52 0.85 -9.82 11.86
N THR A 53 1.46 -10.76 11.14
CA THR A 53 0.87 -12.07 10.81
C THR A 53 1.59 -13.19 11.57
N HIS A 54 1.15 -14.43 11.40
CA HIS A 54 1.77 -15.59 12.04
C HIS A 54 3.24 -15.78 11.60
N THR A 55 3.54 -15.52 10.33
CA THR A 55 4.85 -15.80 9.71
C THR A 55 5.66 -14.55 9.36
N GLY A 56 5.12 -13.35 9.59
CA GLY A 56 5.80 -12.10 9.25
C GLY A 56 4.88 -10.90 9.43
N PHE A 57 4.87 -10.03 8.43
CA PHE A 57 3.95 -8.89 8.35
C PHE A 57 3.21 -8.89 7.02
N CYS A 58 1.97 -8.40 7.05
CA CYS A 58 1.27 -7.92 5.88
C CYS A 58 1.49 -6.42 5.81
N ARG A 59 2.07 -5.94 4.71
CA ARG A 59 2.21 -4.51 4.43
C ARG A 59 0.94 -4.03 3.75
N ARG A 60 0.19 -3.16 4.42
CA ARG A 60 -1.01 -2.55 3.88
C ARG A 60 -0.75 -1.09 3.52
N ILE A 61 -1.19 -0.68 2.34
CA ILE A 61 -1.31 0.73 1.97
C ILE A 61 -2.79 1.08 1.98
N VAL A 62 -3.16 2.10 2.77
CA VAL A 62 -4.49 2.71 2.70
C VAL A 62 -4.38 3.87 1.71
N VAL A 63 -4.99 3.70 0.55
CA VAL A 63 -4.81 4.60 -0.59
C VAL A 63 -5.47 5.94 -0.31
N THR A 64 -4.73 7.01 -0.57
CA THR A 64 -5.19 8.39 -0.51
C THR A 64 -5.25 9.02 -1.91
N ASP A 65 -5.88 10.18 -2.04
CA ASP A 65 -5.91 10.91 -3.32
C ASP A 65 -4.50 11.36 -3.73
N ASP A 66 -3.66 11.77 -2.77
CA ASP A 66 -2.25 12.16 -3.00
C ASP A 66 -1.42 10.99 -3.53
N ASP A 67 -1.65 9.78 -2.99
CA ASP A 67 -1.06 8.54 -3.51
C ASP A 67 -1.47 8.29 -4.96
N LEU A 68 -2.75 8.48 -5.29
CA LEU A 68 -3.25 8.28 -6.65
C LEU A 68 -2.69 9.29 -7.63
N GLU A 69 -2.64 10.57 -7.27
CA GLU A 69 -2.01 11.61 -8.10
C GLU A 69 -0.54 11.27 -8.38
N ARG A 70 0.19 10.82 -7.36
CA ARG A 70 1.60 10.43 -7.46
C ARG A 70 1.84 9.27 -8.43
N VAL A 71 1.03 8.21 -8.38
CA VAL A 71 1.27 7.00 -9.21
C VAL A 71 0.53 7.00 -10.55
N SER A 72 -0.36 7.97 -10.78
CA SER A 72 -1.09 8.11 -12.05
C SER A 72 -0.45 9.08 -13.05
N SER A 73 0.56 9.83 -12.61
CA SER A 73 1.33 10.81 -13.39
C SER A 73 2.34 10.19 -14.37
#